data_AF-A0A523SD12-F1
#
_entry.id   AF-A0A523SD12-F1
#
_cell.length_a   1.000
_cell.length_b   1.000
_cell.length_c   1.000
_cell.angle_alpha   90.00
_cell.angle_beta   90.00
_cell.angle_gamma   90.00
#
_symmetry.space_group_name_H-M   'P 1'
#
loop_
_entity.id
_entity.type
_entity.pdbx_description
1 polymer ?
#
loop_
_entity_poly.entity_id
_entity_poly.type
_entity_poly.pdbx_seq_one_letter_code
_entity_poly.pdbx_strand_id
1 'polypeptide(L)'
;MSDNDAQEVRWAYERAERIVAEKVGFLRHLIIYVVVNALLFAINMVTSSGFLWFLIPLAGWGIVLLAHFLTVFTFRGGRFERWRKRQIEKEMEKLRGRE
;
A
#
# COMPACT_ATOMS: atom_id res chain seq x y z
N MET A 1 -18.55 30.87 13.99
CA MET A 1 -18.14 29.83 13.03
C MET A 1 -17.76 30.57 11.77
N SER A 2 -16.46 30.72 11.48
CA SER A 2 -15.98 31.48 10.32
C SER A 2 -16.01 30.60 9.07
N ASP A 3 -16.16 31.20 7.88
CA ASP A 3 -16.11 30.46 6.60
C ASP A 3 -14.78 29.71 6.42
N ASN A 4 -13.70 30.20 7.05
CA ASN A 4 -12.39 29.55 7.04
C ASN A 4 -12.40 28.24 7.85
N ASP A 5 -13.17 28.17 8.94
CA ASP A 5 -13.32 26.96 9.76
C ASP A 5 -14.09 25.87 8.97
N ALA A 6 -15.09 26.29 8.19
CA ALA A 6 -15.86 25.38 7.33
C ALA A 6 -15.03 24.86 6.15
N GLN A 7 -14.17 25.69 5.57
CA GLN A 7 -13.19 25.26 4.57
C GLN A 7 -12.14 24.33 5.20
N GLU A 8 -11.75 24.57 6.46
CA GLU A 8 -10.81 23.71 7.17
C GLU A 8 -11.33 22.27 7.34
N VAL A 9 -12.56 22.15 7.85
CA VAL A 9 -13.18 20.84 8.08
C VAL A 9 -13.36 20.08 6.77
N ARG A 10 -13.72 20.77 5.67
CA ARG A 10 -13.89 20.15 4.35
C ARG A 10 -12.58 19.60 3.78
N TRP A 11 -11.47 20.35 3.82
CA TRP A 11 -10.19 19.82 3.31
C TRP A 11 -9.71 18.61 4.12
N ALA A 12 -9.91 18.65 5.44
CA ALA A 12 -9.53 17.55 6.32
C ALA A 12 -10.35 16.29 6.01
N TYR A 13 -11.66 16.45 5.78
CA TYR A 13 -12.57 15.36 5.44
C TYR A 13 -12.24 14.73 4.08
N GLU A 14 -12.05 15.54 3.02
CA GLU A 14 -11.65 15.05 1.69
C GLU A 14 -10.29 14.34 1.71
N ARG A 15 -9.36 14.81 2.56
CA ARG A 15 -8.05 14.18 2.74
C ARG A 15 -8.21 12.82 3.40
N ALA A 16 -9.03 12.73 4.45
CA ALA A 16 -9.31 11.47 5.15
C ALA A 16 -10.01 10.48 4.22
N GLU A 17 -11.00 10.92 3.45
CA GLU A 17 -11.76 10.08 2.52
C GLU A 17 -10.86 9.50 1.42
N ARG A 18 -9.95 10.30 0.84
CA ARG A 18 -8.98 9.80 -0.13
C ARG A 18 -8.06 8.72 0.45
N ILE A 19 -7.60 8.90 1.69
CA ILE A 19 -6.76 7.90 2.37
C ILE A 19 -7.54 6.60 2.59
N VAL A 20 -8.83 6.67 2.93
CA VAL A 20 -9.68 5.49 3.14
C VAL A 20 -10.02 4.80 1.82
N ALA A 21 -10.41 5.55 0.78
CA ALA A 21 -10.78 5.01 -0.53
C ALA A 21 -9.64 4.17 -1.16
N GLU A 22 -8.40 4.63 -1.03
CA GLU A 22 -7.23 3.89 -1.53
C GLU A 22 -6.99 2.59 -0.76
N LYS A 23 -7.14 2.60 0.57
CA LYS A 23 -7.05 1.38 1.40
C LYS A 23 -8.13 0.37 1.03
N VAL A 24 -9.35 0.84 0.81
CA VAL A 24 -10.48 0.00 0.39
C VAL A 24 -10.25 -0.57 -1.02
N GLY A 25 -9.68 0.22 -1.93
CA GLY A 25 -9.30 -0.23 -3.27
C GLY A 25 -8.25 -1.35 -3.25
N PHE A 26 -7.24 -1.23 -2.38
CA PHE A 26 -6.26 -2.28 -2.15
C PHE A 26 -6.90 -3.54 -1.55
N LEU A 27 -7.75 -3.37 -0.53
CA LEU A 27 -8.42 -4.50 0.12
C LEU A 27 -9.30 -5.29 -0.85
N ARG A 28 -9.99 -4.62 -1.76
CA ARG A 28 -10.76 -5.26 -2.84
C ARG A 28 -9.87 -6.15 -3.72
N HIS A 29 -8.71 -5.63 -4.15
CA HIS A 29 -7.76 -6.41 -4.94
C HIS A 29 -7.24 -7.62 -4.18
N LEU A 30 -6.93 -7.45 -2.89
CA LEU A 30 -6.49 -8.56 -2.03
C LEU A 30 -7.57 -9.64 -1.89
N ILE A 31 -8.83 -9.25 -1.68
CA ILE A 31 -9.96 -10.19 -1.59
C ILE A 31 -10.10 -10.98 -2.90
N ILE A 32 -10.10 -10.30 -4.05
CA ILE A 32 -10.18 -10.96 -5.36
C ILE A 32 -9.01 -11.95 -5.53
N TYR A 33 -7.79 -11.53 -5.18
CA TYR A 33 -6.61 -12.39 -5.24
C TYR A 33 -6.76 -13.65 -4.37
N VAL A 34 -7.22 -13.52 -3.13
CA VAL A 34 -7.42 -14.66 -2.23
C VAL A 34 -8.49 -15.60 -2.78
N VAL A 35 -9.63 -15.07 -3.25
CA VAL A 35 -10.73 -15.86 -3.82
C VAL A 35 -10.28 -16.63 -5.06
N VAL A 36 -9.58 -15.96 -5.98
CA VAL A 36 -9.07 -16.60 -7.21
C VAL A 36 -8.04 -17.69 -6.89
N ASN A 37 -7.10 -17.43 -5.97
CA ASN A 37 -6.11 -18.44 -5.59
C ASN A 37 -6.74 -19.63 -4.83
N ALA A 38 -7.75 -19.39 -3.99
CA ALA A 38 -8.49 -20.46 -3.33
C ALA A 38 -9.24 -21.34 -4.35
N LEU A 39 -9.85 -20.73 -5.37
CA LEU A 39 -10.50 -21.45 -6.47
C LEU A 39 -9.48 -22.26 -7.28
N LEU A 40 -8.33 -21.66 -7.63
CA LEU A 40 -7.25 -22.34 -8.35
C LEU A 40 -6.67 -23.51 -7.54
N PHE A 41 -6.51 -23.34 -6.23
CA PHE A 41 -6.09 -24.41 -5.33
C PHE A 41 -7.10 -25.57 -5.32
N ALA A 42 -8.40 -25.27 -5.24
CA ALA A 42 -9.45 -26.27 -5.30
C ALA A 42 -9.42 -27.03 -6.65
N ILE A 43 -9.30 -26.32 -7.77
CA ILE A 43 -9.17 -26.93 -9.11
C ILE A 43 -7.91 -27.79 -9.18
N ASN A 44 -6.78 -27.33 -8.64
CA ASN A 44 -5.55 -28.10 -8.64
C ASN A 44 -5.69 -29.41 -7.86
N MET A 45 -6.37 -29.41 -6.71
CA MET A 45 -6.65 -30.63 -5.96
C MET A 45 -7.54 -31.62 -6.73
N VAL A 46 -8.48 -31.14 -7.54
CA VAL A 46 -9.38 -32.00 -8.33
C VAL A 46 -8.72 -32.51 -9.61
N THR A 47 -7.94 -31.67 -10.30
CA THR A 47 -7.44 -31.97 -11.65
C THR A 47 -6.08 -32.66 -11.65
N SER A 48 -5.16 -32.32 -10.74
CA SER A 48 -3.81 -32.88 -10.77
C SER A 48 -3.11 -32.77 -9.41
N SER A 49 -3.13 -33.84 -8.63
CA SER A 49 -2.44 -33.91 -7.33
C SER A 49 -0.91 -34.00 -7.46
N GLY A 50 -0.38 -34.32 -8.65
CA GLY A 50 1.06 -34.49 -8.89
C GLY A 50 1.82 -33.23 -9.29
N PHE A 51 1.14 -32.19 -9.78
CA PHE A 51 1.79 -30.95 -10.21
C PHE A 51 1.00 -29.73 -9.72
N LEU A 52 1.58 -28.98 -8.79
CA LEU A 52 0.97 -27.82 -8.15
C LEU A 52 1.02 -26.58 -9.06
N TRP A 53 0.30 -26.62 -10.19
CA TRP A 53 0.33 -25.54 -11.18
C TRP A 53 -0.22 -24.21 -10.62
N PHE A 54 -1.04 -24.26 -9.55
CA PHE A 54 -1.56 -23.06 -8.88
C PHE A 54 -0.45 -22.17 -8.29
N LEU A 55 0.75 -22.71 -8.04
CA LEU A 55 1.89 -21.93 -7.54
C LEU A 55 2.39 -20.89 -8.54
N ILE A 56 2.23 -21.13 -9.85
CA ILE A 56 2.67 -20.20 -10.90
C ILE A 56 1.85 -18.90 -10.87
N PRO A 57 0.50 -18.92 -10.96
CA PRO A 57 -0.30 -17.71 -10.82
C PRO A 57 -0.15 -17.10 -9.41
N LEU A 58 -0.04 -17.91 -8.36
CA LEU A 58 0.20 -17.40 -6.99
C LEU A 58 1.51 -16.63 -6.89
N ALA A 59 2.62 -17.16 -7.41
CA ALA A 59 3.91 -16.48 -7.38
C ALA A 59 3.94 -15.24 -8.31
N GLY A 60 3.45 -15.37 -9.54
CA GLY A 60 3.47 -14.28 -10.51
C GLY A 60 2.62 -13.09 -10.06
N TRP A 61 1.38 -13.35 -9.64
CA TRP A 61 0.47 -12.29 -9.18
C TRP A 61 0.80 -11.82 -7.77
N GLY A 62 1.32 -12.71 -6.92
CA GLY A 62 1.77 -12.37 -5.58
C GLY A 62 2.86 -11.30 -5.57
N ILE A 63 3.83 -11.38 -6.50
CA ILE A 63 4.90 -10.37 -6.63
C ILE A 63 4.32 -8.99 -6.99
N VAL A 64 3.37 -8.94 -7.94
CA VAL A 64 2.72 -7.68 -8.36
C VAL A 64 1.93 -7.06 -7.21
N LEU A 65 1.21 -7.87 -6.45
CA LEU A 65 0.42 -7.43 -5.29
C LEU A 65 1.33 -6.94 -4.16
N LEU A 66 2.46 -7.62 -3.92
CA LEU A 66 3.48 -7.22 -2.97
C LEU A 66 4.09 -5.86 -3.34
N ALA A 67 4.46 -5.68 -4.62
CA ALA A 67 4.98 -4.42 -5.11
C ALA A 67 3.98 -3.27 -4.91
N HIS A 68 2.70 -3.51 -5.25
CA HIS A 68 1.64 -2.51 -5.06
C HIS A 68 1.42 -2.17 -3.58
N PHE A 69 1.45 -3.17 -2.70
CA PHE A 69 1.38 -2.97 -1.25
C PHE A 69 2.54 -2.12 -0.73
N LEU A 70 3.79 -2.43 -1.14
CA LEU A 70 4.96 -1.64 -0.75
C LEU A 70 4.83 -0.19 -1.24
N THR A 71 4.34 0.04 -2.46
CA THR A 71 4.16 1.40 -2.99
C THR A 71 3.14 2.20 -2.18
N VAL A 72 1.95 1.64 -1.93
CA VAL A 72 0.90 2.32 -1.15
C VAL A 72 1.36 2.61 0.28
N PHE A 73 2.00 1.64 0.93
CA PHE A 73 2.40 1.75 2.33
C PHE A 73 3.65 2.62 2.56
N THR A 74 4.60 2.58 1.62
CA THR A 74 5.91 3.28 1.76
C THR A 74 5.88 4.68 1.20
N PHE A 75 5.39 4.87 -0.03
CA PHE A 75 5.39 6.17 -0.69
C PHE A 75 4.25 7.06 -0.21
N ARG A 76 3.03 6.52 -0.09
CA ARG A 76 1.83 7.32 0.25
C ARG A 76 1.60 7.51 1.74
N GLY A 77 2.08 6.59 2.59
CA GLY A 77 1.98 6.68 4.05
C GLY A 77 2.88 7.75 4.71
N GLY A 78 3.56 8.58 3.91
CA GLY A 78 4.49 9.61 4.38
C GLY A 78 5.71 9.07 5.11
N ARG A 79 5.91 7.74 5.15
CA ARG A 79 7.03 7.11 5.85
C ARG A 79 8.34 7.39 5.14
N PHE A 80 8.35 7.29 3.80
CA PHE A 80 9.49 7.69 2.98
C PHE A 80 9.78 9.18 3.13
N GLU A 81 8.76 10.04 3.05
CA GLU A 81 8.93 11.48 3.20
C GLU A 81 9.45 11.88 4.59
N ARG A 82 8.94 11.26 5.67
CA ARG A 82 9.44 11.45 7.04
C ARG A 82 10.87 10.92 7.21
N TRP A 83 11.21 9.81 6.57
CA TRP A 83 12.58 9.30 6.58
C TRP A 83 13.52 10.25 5.83
N ARG A 84 13.10 10.73 4.65
CA ARG A 84 13.84 11.69 3.83
C ARG A 84 14.09 13.00 4.58
N LYS A 85 13.05 13.59 5.19
CA LYS A 85 13.18 14.78 6.05
C LYS A 85 14.22 14.57 7.16
N ARG A 86 14.15 13.44 7.88
CA ARG A 86 15.11 13.12 8.95
C ARG A 86 16.55 12.99 8.45
N GLN A 87 16.78 12.49 7.24
CA GLN A 87 18.14 12.45 6.68
C GLN A 87 18.65 13.84 6.33
N ILE A 88 17.82 14.68 5.73
CA ILE A 88 18.18 16.07 5.40
C ILE A 88 18.52 16.84 6.69
N GLU A 89 17.71 16.70 7.73
CA GLU A 89 17.89 17.39 9.01
C GLU A 89 19.21 16.97 9.69
N LYS A 90 19.59 15.68 9.62
CA LYS A 90 20.88 15.18 10.10
C LYS A 90 22.07 15.76 9.33
N GLU A 91 21.98 15.88 8.00
CA GLU A 91 23.07 16.47 7.21
C GLU A 91 23.20 17.98 7.46
N MET A 92 22.07 18.69 7.64
CA MET A 92 22.07 20.10 8.04
C MET A 92 22.73 20.32 9.42
N GLU A 93 22.47 19.43 10.38
CA GLU A 93 23.09 19.48 11.71
C GLU A 93 24.61 19.27 11.64
N LYS A 94 25.09 18.32 10.82
CA LYS A 94 26.52 18.10 10.60
C LYS A 94 27.23 19.30 9.96
N LEU A 95 26.57 19.99 9.03
CA LEU A 95 27.13 21.20 8.40
C LEU A 95 27.21 22.36 9.41
N ARG A 96 26.18 22.53 10.25
CA ARG A 96 26.12 23.60 11.25
C ARG A 96 27.08 23.40 12.42
N GLY A 97 27.45 22.17 12.76
CA GLY A 97 28.47 21.87 13.78
C GLY A 97 29.92 21.95 13.28
N ARG A 98 30.13 22.34 12.02
CA ARG A 98 31.46 22.49 11.39
C ARG A 98 31.90 23.96 11.23
N GLU A 99 31.05 24.89 11.64
CA GLU A 99 31.32 26.33 11.79
C GLU A 99 31.51 26.67 13.27
#